data_AF-A0A2Z6RDB5-F1
#
_entry.id   AF-A0A2Z6RDB5-F1
#
_cell.length_a   1.000
_cell.length_b   1.000
_cell.length_c   1.000
_cell.angle_alpha   90.00
_cell.angle_beta   90.00
_cell.angle_gamma   90.00
#
_symmetry.space_group_name_H-M   'P 1'
#
loop_
_entity.id
_entity.type
_entity.pdbx_description
1 polymer ?
#
loop_
_entity_poly.entity_id
_entity_poly.type
_entity_poly.pdbx_seq_one_letter_code
_entity_poly.pdbx_strand_id
1 'polypeptide(L)'
;MEETTQFHIINNPINDSSRNAGNAIIISDLFYKHIAKIHTIPGRYIFIKLIFKNKYQINLFGFYLPTNSTTNRQNIYNTITDTYKQHFCNKINTHMYNFVLGDFNDNDVFFNENQLIPIRKDQKTVPIYRKKFFELLRDQQYCDVQKKLLTHPPNTYKNYHGEFRLDYIYANNLILDRINNTDVITDYCYASDHDMVVMHILTNDLFRPNVDRTRSHDMEQPTNKKTLNDHYFIKDNETWSKYHNKINHKLNEPRYNEVFKNTTNTHTINTQAETLHQMLIKIAKDTFKIKKFKPQDRNEEPLLIRQISNAKKKIGTLIHHFKFFVKLHILPTDLHNTNTLPPDLDKYYCKDKFWTEQAITKLTILSKKFNFTYSWPNILNDQNHGDIKLQLTKLHESINKEYARATNKHNLHNINKYIERRQQDFNNNQTRMLNSILERKPKKLQSTV
;
A
#
# COMPACT_ATOMS: atom_id res chain seq x y z
N MET A 1 12.55 -11.90 -13.52
CA MET A 1 12.34 -12.14 -12.08
C MET A 1 10.99 -11.55 -11.75
N GLU A 2 9.99 -12.40 -11.53
CA GLU A 2 8.70 -11.97 -11.01
C GLU A 2 8.93 -11.42 -9.60
N GLU A 3 8.52 -10.18 -9.36
CA GLU A 3 8.45 -9.63 -8.00
C GLU A 3 7.32 -10.37 -7.28
N THR A 4 7.67 -11.35 -6.45
CA THR A 4 6.72 -11.99 -5.54
C THR A 4 6.23 -10.92 -4.55
N THR A 5 4.99 -10.49 -4.72
CA THR A 5 4.35 -9.54 -3.80
C THR A 5 4.01 -10.27 -2.51
N GLN A 6 4.69 -9.93 -1.42
CA GLN A 6 4.41 -10.50 -0.10
C GLN A 6 3.24 -9.75 0.57
N PHE A 7 2.38 -10.50 1.25
CA PHE A 7 1.25 -9.96 2.02
C PHE A 7 1.38 -10.36 3.49
N HIS A 8 0.86 -9.50 4.37
CA HIS A 8 0.79 -9.69 5.81
C HIS A 8 -0.67 -9.68 6.24
N ILE A 9 -1.04 -10.52 7.22
CA ILE A 9 -2.40 -10.59 7.75
C ILE A 9 -2.39 -10.07 9.19
N ILE A 10 -3.16 -9.01 9.43
CA ILE A 10 -3.40 -8.46 10.77
C ILE A 10 -4.73 -9.04 11.24
N ASN A 11 -4.65 -10.12 12.01
CA ASN A 11 -5.83 -10.82 12.53
C ASN A 11 -6.36 -10.15 13.80
N ASN A 12 -7.68 -10.06 13.91
CA ASN A 12 -8.38 -9.60 15.10
C ASN A 12 -9.56 -10.55 15.40
N PRO A 13 -9.26 -11.75 15.94
CA PRO A 13 -10.28 -12.72 16.29
C PRO A 13 -11.12 -12.24 17.49
N ILE A 14 -12.26 -12.90 17.73
CA ILE A 14 -12.99 -12.77 18.99
C ILE A 14 -12.39 -13.74 20.04
N ASN A 15 -12.30 -13.30 21.29
CA ASN A 15 -11.62 -14.05 22.37
C ASN A 15 -12.54 -15.04 23.11
N ASP A 16 -13.76 -15.30 22.63
CA ASP A 16 -14.76 -16.06 23.37
C ASP A 16 -15.09 -17.44 22.75
N SER A 17 -14.27 -17.94 21.82
CA SER A 17 -14.48 -19.22 21.10
C SER A 17 -15.76 -19.27 20.25
N SER A 18 -16.55 -18.20 20.19
CA SER A 18 -17.72 -18.14 19.31
C SER A 18 -17.27 -17.91 17.86
N ARG A 19 -17.92 -18.56 16.90
CA ARG A 19 -17.71 -18.30 15.46
C ARG A 19 -18.45 -17.04 14.97
N ASN A 20 -18.86 -16.17 15.89
CA ASN A 20 -19.87 -15.13 15.63
C ASN A 20 -19.28 -13.75 15.27
N ALA A 21 -17.95 -13.63 15.24
CA ALA A 21 -17.24 -12.42 14.85
C ALA A 21 -15.76 -12.71 14.53
N GLY A 22 -15.09 -11.73 13.96
CA GLY A 22 -13.70 -11.82 13.52
C GLY A 22 -13.50 -10.92 12.33
N ASN A 23 -12.49 -10.06 12.38
CA ASN A 23 -12.07 -9.33 11.19
C ASN A 23 -10.55 -9.37 11.06
N ALA A 24 -10.07 -9.14 9.84
CA ALA A 24 -8.67 -9.09 9.53
C ALA A 24 -8.41 -8.04 8.47
N ILE A 25 -7.20 -7.50 8.44
CA ILE A 25 -6.71 -6.69 7.33
C ILE A 25 -5.53 -7.41 6.69
N ILE A 26 -5.67 -7.72 5.40
CA ILE A 26 -4.57 -8.20 4.57
C ILE A 26 -3.92 -6.99 3.90
N ILE A 27 -2.61 -6.84 4.09
CA ILE A 27 -1.87 -5.67 3.63
C ILE A 27 -0.59 -6.10 2.92
N SER A 28 -0.32 -5.51 1.75
CA SER A 28 0.93 -5.78 1.04
C SER A 28 2.14 -5.30 1.85
N ASP A 29 3.28 -5.96 1.67
CA ASP A 29 4.56 -5.60 2.31
C ASP A 29 4.95 -4.13 2.08
N LEU A 30 4.58 -3.59 0.90
CA LEU A 30 4.78 -2.19 0.55
C LEU A 30 4.18 -1.21 1.56
N PHE A 31 3.00 -1.51 2.11
CA PHE A 31 2.33 -0.68 3.10
C PHE A 31 2.59 -1.15 4.53
N TYR A 32 2.84 -2.44 4.73
CA TYR A 32 3.09 -3.02 6.04
C TYR A 32 4.24 -2.33 6.80
N LYS A 33 5.35 -2.06 6.10
CA LYS A 33 6.51 -1.35 6.68
C LYS A 33 6.23 0.09 7.16
N HIS A 34 5.08 0.66 6.79
CA HIS A 34 4.66 2.00 7.18
C HIS A 34 3.71 2.02 8.38
N ILE A 35 3.32 0.85 8.91
CA ILE A 35 2.47 0.75 10.10
C ILE A 35 3.20 1.34 11.31
N ALA A 36 2.61 2.38 11.88
CA ALA A 36 3.08 3.03 13.11
C ALA A 36 2.26 2.65 14.34
N LYS A 37 0.97 2.34 14.15
CA LYS A 37 0.08 1.92 15.24
C LYS A 37 -1.00 1.00 14.71
N ILE A 38 -1.30 -0.04 15.49
CA ILE A 38 -2.48 -0.88 15.35
C ILE A 38 -3.27 -0.75 16.66
N HIS A 39 -4.59 -0.64 16.58
CA HIS A 39 -5.48 -0.73 17.73
C HIS A 39 -6.71 -1.53 17.34
N THR A 40 -7.18 -2.42 18.21
CA THR A 40 -8.29 -3.31 17.89
C THR A 40 -9.30 -3.40 19.03
N ILE A 41 -10.55 -3.67 18.66
CA ILE A 41 -11.56 -4.26 19.56
C ILE A 41 -11.82 -5.67 19.01
N PRO A 42 -11.62 -6.74 19.80
CA PRO A 42 -11.70 -8.12 19.35
C PRO A 42 -12.90 -8.40 18.45
N GLY A 43 -12.64 -8.91 17.25
CA GLY A 43 -13.64 -9.30 16.25
C GLY A 43 -14.48 -8.19 15.61
N ARG A 44 -14.31 -6.91 16.01
CA ARG A 44 -15.25 -5.82 15.63
C ARG A 44 -14.60 -4.59 15.03
N TYR A 45 -13.39 -4.24 15.44
CA TYR A 45 -12.74 -3.00 15.02
C TYR A 45 -11.23 -3.20 14.87
N ILE A 46 -10.68 -2.74 13.75
CA ILE A 46 -9.24 -2.66 13.51
C ILE A 46 -8.92 -1.26 13.01
N PHE A 47 -8.06 -0.56 13.75
CA PHE A 47 -7.44 0.67 13.33
C PHE A 47 -5.98 0.42 12.96
N ILE A 48 -5.57 0.91 11.78
CA ILE A 48 -4.18 0.93 11.35
C ILE A 48 -3.80 2.37 10.99
N LYS A 49 -2.75 2.87 11.62
CA LYS A 49 -2.10 4.13 11.26
C LYS A 49 -0.84 3.84 10.46
N LEU A 50 -0.82 4.29 9.21
CA LEU A 50 0.36 4.29 8.35
C LEU A 50 0.99 5.68 8.35
N ILE A 51 2.32 5.76 8.52
CA ILE A 51 3.07 7.02 8.44
C ILE A 51 4.08 6.96 7.30
N PHE A 52 4.06 8.00 6.47
CA PHE A 52 4.96 8.19 5.35
C PHE A 52 5.84 9.42 5.57
N LYS A 53 6.80 9.63 4.66
CA LYS A 53 7.64 10.84 4.65
C LYS A 53 6.77 12.10 4.57
N ASN A 54 7.30 13.23 5.01
CA ASN A 54 6.63 14.53 4.98
C ASN A 54 5.31 14.58 5.78
N LYS A 55 5.22 13.80 6.87
CA LYS A 55 4.06 13.75 7.79
C LYS A 55 2.74 13.29 7.14
N TYR A 56 2.82 12.69 5.94
CA TYR A 56 1.68 12.01 5.32
C TYR A 56 1.25 10.83 6.18
N GLN A 57 -0.06 10.71 6.38
CA GLN A 57 -0.66 9.68 7.22
C GLN A 57 -1.84 9.07 6.47
N ILE A 58 -1.89 7.73 6.43
CA ILE A 58 -3.08 7.00 6.01
C ILE A 58 -3.62 6.27 7.23
N ASN A 59 -4.88 6.50 7.56
CA ASN A 59 -5.59 5.79 8.62
C ASN A 59 -6.63 4.88 7.99
N LEU A 60 -6.60 3.61 8.38
CA LEU A 60 -7.61 2.62 8.02
C LEU A 60 -8.40 2.28 9.27
N PHE A 61 -9.72 2.43 9.20
CA PHE A 61 -10.66 2.05 10.25
C PHE A 61 -11.56 0.95 9.69
N GLY A 62 -11.24 -0.30 10.01
CA GLY A 62 -12.01 -1.49 9.62
C GLY A 62 -13.05 -1.84 10.68
N PHE A 63 -14.32 -1.98 10.28
CA PHE A 63 -15.43 -2.31 11.17
C PHE A 63 -16.14 -3.59 10.73
N TYR A 64 -16.60 -4.37 11.71
CA TYR A 64 -17.61 -5.42 11.55
C TYR A 64 -18.71 -5.18 12.57
N LEU A 65 -19.65 -4.29 12.23
CA LEU A 65 -20.65 -3.78 13.16
C LEU A 65 -21.71 -4.83 13.48
N PRO A 66 -22.27 -4.85 14.69
CA PRO A 66 -23.19 -5.90 15.10
C PRO A 66 -24.56 -5.81 14.40
N THR A 67 -25.05 -6.97 13.96
CA THR A 67 -26.41 -7.17 13.43
C THR A 67 -27.49 -6.90 14.48
N ASN A 68 -28.75 -6.83 14.04
CA ASN A 68 -29.92 -6.76 14.93
C ASN A 68 -30.16 -8.04 15.76
N SER A 69 -29.45 -9.14 15.49
CA SER A 69 -29.52 -10.36 16.29
C SER A 69 -28.41 -10.46 17.34
N THR A 70 -27.38 -9.60 17.26
CA THR A 70 -26.22 -9.69 18.16
C THR A 70 -26.58 -9.33 19.61
N THR A 71 -26.28 -10.22 20.56
CA THR A 71 -26.40 -9.97 22.00
C THR A 71 -25.52 -8.80 22.42
N ASN A 72 -26.02 -7.94 23.31
CA ASN A 72 -25.28 -6.78 23.84
C ASN A 72 -24.85 -5.74 22.77
N ARG A 73 -25.49 -5.74 21.59
CA ARG A 73 -25.14 -4.86 20.45
C ARG A 73 -25.01 -3.38 20.79
N GLN A 74 -25.84 -2.85 21.68
CA GLN A 74 -25.79 -1.44 22.06
C GLN A 74 -24.49 -1.09 22.77
N ASN A 75 -24.05 -1.92 23.72
CA ASN A 75 -22.79 -1.71 24.42
C ASN A 75 -21.60 -1.87 23.47
N ILE A 76 -21.65 -2.86 22.56
CA ILE A 76 -20.63 -3.03 21.52
C ILE A 76 -20.54 -1.77 20.65
N TYR A 77 -21.67 -1.24 20.16
CA TYR A 77 -21.70 0.00 19.38
C TYR A 77 -21.15 1.19 20.14
N ASN A 78 -21.53 1.35 21.41
CA ASN A 78 -21.05 2.46 22.24
C ASN A 78 -19.52 2.37 22.43
N THR A 79 -18.99 1.19 22.78
CA THR A 79 -17.54 0.98 22.93
C THR A 79 -16.81 1.29 21.62
N ILE A 80 -17.30 0.78 20.48
CA ILE A 80 -16.71 1.05 19.17
C ILE A 80 -16.74 2.56 18.87
N THR A 81 -17.86 3.23 19.12
CA THR A 81 -18.03 4.66 18.85
C THR A 81 -17.11 5.51 19.73
N ASP A 82 -17.02 5.20 21.02
CA ASP A 82 -16.16 5.92 21.96
C ASP A 82 -14.68 5.72 21.63
N THR A 83 -14.27 4.49 21.30
CA THR A 83 -12.92 4.19 20.82
C THR A 83 -12.63 4.92 19.51
N TYR A 84 -13.54 4.86 18.55
CA TYR A 84 -13.38 5.53 17.26
C TYR A 84 -13.21 7.05 17.45
N LYS A 85 -14.00 7.64 18.36
CA LYS A 85 -13.96 9.06 18.70
C LYS A 85 -12.58 9.52 19.21
N GLN A 86 -11.86 8.65 19.92
CA GLN A 86 -10.51 8.97 20.44
C GLN A 86 -9.46 9.21 19.34
N HIS A 87 -9.73 8.78 18.11
CA HIS A 87 -8.81 8.97 16.99
C HIS A 87 -8.90 10.37 16.35
N PHE A 88 -9.89 11.17 16.72
CA PHE A 88 -10.05 12.54 16.24
C PHE A 88 -9.32 13.49 17.18
N CYS A 89 -8.15 13.98 16.76
CA CYS A 89 -7.42 15.04 17.45
C CYS A 89 -7.75 16.40 16.82
N ASN A 90 -7.90 17.44 17.64
CA ASN A 90 -8.14 18.83 17.20
C ASN A 90 -6.97 19.48 16.42
N LYS A 91 -5.88 18.76 16.13
CA LYS A 91 -4.77 19.28 15.33
C LYS A 91 -5.05 19.06 13.85
N ILE A 92 -5.22 20.15 13.11
CA ILE A 92 -5.40 20.14 11.66
C ILE A 92 -4.13 19.56 11.00
N ASN A 93 -4.18 18.29 10.58
CA ASN A 93 -3.19 17.71 9.70
C ASN A 93 -3.76 17.61 8.28
N THR A 94 -3.31 18.49 7.38
CA THR A 94 -3.76 18.53 5.99
C THR A 94 -3.29 17.34 5.14
N HIS A 95 -2.45 16.46 5.69
CA HIS A 95 -1.91 15.28 5.02
C HIS A 95 -2.38 13.97 5.67
N MET A 96 -3.52 14.00 6.36
CA MET A 96 -4.14 12.84 7.00
C MET A 96 -5.30 12.33 6.15
N TYR A 97 -5.08 11.21 5.48
CA TYR A 97 -6.08 10.52 4.68
C TYR A 97 -6.71 9.41 5.51
N ASN A 98 -8.02 9.48 5.68
CA ASN A 98 -8.76 8.54 6.49
C ASN A 98 -9.70 7.73 5.63
N PHE A 99 -9.71 6.43 5.86
CA PHE A 99 -10.63 5.49 5.24
C PHE A 99 -11.33 4.69 6.32
N VAL A 100 -12.66 4.65 6.24
CA VAL A 100 -13.50 3.84 7.10
C VAL A 100 -14.16 2.80 6.22
N LEU A 101 -14.01 1.52 6.54
CA LEU A 101 -14.50 0.44 5.70
C LEU A 101 -15.00 -0.78 6.49
N GLY A 102 -15.85 -1.57 5.84
CA GLY A 102 -16.31 -2.87 6.33
C GLY A 102 -17.82 -3.02 6.26
N ASP A 103 -18.34 -4.03 6.97
CA ASP A 103 -19.77 -4.33 7.09
C ASP A 103 -20.38 -3.54 8.26
N PHE A 104 -21.33 -2.68 7.92
CA PHE A 104 -22.00 -1.79 8.86
C PHE A 104 -23.31 -2.38 9.39
N ASN A 105 -23.82 -3.45 8.80
CA ASN A 105 -25.09 -4.08 9.15
C ASN A 105 -26.28 -3.10 9.24
N ASP A 106 -26.25 -2.07 8.39
CA ASP A 106 -27.35 -1.12 8.20
C ASP A 106 -27.44 -0.71 6.73
N ASN A 107 -28.67 -0.68 6.21
CA ASN A 107 -28.92 -0.46 4.79
C ASN A 107 -29.23 1.01 4.49
N ASP A 108 -28.45 1.59 3.57
CA ASP A 108 -28.63 2.92 3.01
C ASP A 108 -28.95 4.00 4.05
N VAL A 109 -28.08 4.14 5.04
CA VAL A 109 -28.12 5.29 5.94
C VAL A 109 -27.62 6.52 5.18
N PHE A 110 -28.43 7.58 5.13
CA PHE A 110 -28.06 8.85 4.50
C PHE A 110 -28.31 10.04 5.44
N PHE A 111 -27.60 11.12 5.15
CA PHE A 111 -27.80 12.44 5.75
C PHE A 111 -28.35 13.33 4.65
N ASN A 112 -29.60 13.78 4.77
CA ASN A 112 -30.11 14.81 3.87
C ASN A 112 -29.50 16.16 4.27
N GLU A 113 -29.21 17.02 3.28
CA GLU A 113 -28.65 18.36 3.50
C GLU A 113 -29.48 19.20 4.49
N ASN A 114 -30.79 18.93 4.57
CA ASN A 114 -31.74 19.61 5.45
C ASN A 114 -32.01 18.87 6.77
N GLN A 115 -31.44 17.68 7.01
CA GLN A 115 -31.74 16.86 8.19
C GLN A 115 -30.50 16.55 9.00
N LEU A 116 -30.49 17.03 10.24
CA LEU A 116 -29.45 16.76 11.25
C LEU A 116 -29.42 15.31 11.75
N ILE A 117 -30.30 14.43 11.25
CA ILE A 117 -30.51 13.07 11.78
C ILE A 117 -30.30 12.06 10.65
N PRO A 118 -29.49 11.00 10.84
CA PRO A 118 -29.36 9.92 9.87
C PRO A 118 -30.69 9.16 9.71
N ILE A 119 -31.09 8.91 8.47
CA ILE A 119 -32.33 8.21 8.12
C ILE A 119 -31.99 7.04 7.19
N ARG A 120 -32.77 5.97 7.27
CA ARG A 120 -32.71 4.82 6.36
C ARG A 120 -33.62 5.04 5.15
N LYS A 121 -33.32 4.41 4.03
CA LYS A 121 -34.15 4.45 2.80
C LYS A 121 -35.60 4.02 3.01
N ASP A 122 -35.85 3.13 3.98
CA ASP A 122 -37.19 2.69 4.38
C ASP A 122 -37.92 3.68 5.32
N GLN A 123 -37.38 4.88 5.51
CA GLN A 123 -37.88 5.94 6.38
C GLN A 123 -37.98 5.56 7.87
N LYS A 124 -37.43 4.42 8.28
CA LYS A 124 -37.38 4.02 9.69
C LYS A 124 -36.31 4.81 10.43
N THR A 125 -36.57 5.07 11.71
CA THR A 125 -35.62 5.72 12.60
C THR A 125 -34.42 4.82 12.88
N VAL A 126 -33.21 5.36 12.72
CA VAL A 126 -31.97 4.68 13.12
C VAL A 126 -31.90 4.66 14.66
N PRO A 127 -31.68 3.49 15.30
CA PRO A 127 -31.53 3.41 16.76
C PRO A 127 -30.47 4.38 17.29
N ILE A 128 -30.72 4.99 18.46
CA ILE A 128 -29.89 6.09 19.02
C ILE A 128 -28.40 5.74 19.07
N TYR A 129 -28.04 4.52 19.48
CA TYR A 129 -26.64 4.09 19.58
C TYR A 129 -25.95 3.96 18.21
N ARG A 130 -26.68 3.59 17.16
CA ARG A 130 -26.17 3.59 15.77
C ARG A 130 -26.07 4.99 15.22
N LYS A 131 -27.09 5.82 15.51
CA LYS A 131 -27.14 7.23 15.12
C LYS A 131 -25.89 7.99 15.55
N LYS A 132 -25.43 7.82 16.79
CA LYS A 132 -24.19 8.45 17.30
C LYS A 132 -22.95 8.14 16.45
N PHE A 133 -22.82 6.89 15.98
CA PHE A 133 -21.71 6.47 15.13
C PHE A 133 -21.76 7.17 13.75
N PHE A 134 -22.94 7.21 13.13
CA PHE A 134 -23.13 7.87 11.85
C PHE A 134 -22.96 9.39 11.95
N GLU A 135 -23.47 10.03 13.01
CA GLU A 135 -23.22 11.44 13.29
C GLU A 135 -21.73 11.75 13.39
N LEU A 136 -20.93 10.87 14.01
CA LEU A 136 -19.48 11.02 14.08
C LEU A 136 -18.81 11.00 12.69
N LEU A 137 -19.27 10.16 11.76
CA LEU A 137 -18.78 10.17 10.38
C LEU A 137 -19.12 11.48 9.68
N ARG A 138 -20.37 11.96 9.83
CA ARG A 138 -20.82 13.23 9.25
C ARG A 138 -20.03 14.41 9.81
N ASP A 139 -19.87 14.48 11.13
CA ASP A 139 -19.21 15.60 11.81
C ASP A 139 -17.72 15.69 11.44
N GLN A 140 -17.12 14.56 11.06
CA GLN A 140 -15.76 14.48 10.54
C GLN A 140 -15.69 14.61 9.00
N GLN A 141 -16.81 14.97 8.37
CA GLN A 141 -16.97 15.20 6.93
C GLN A 141 -16.48 14.01 6.09
N TYR A 142 -16.81 12.80 6.52
CA TYR A 142 -16.61 11.62 5.68
C TYR A 142 -17.71 11.53 4.62
N CYS A 143 -17.31 11.17 3.41
CA CYS A 143 -18.22 10.94 2.29
C CYS A 143 -18.24 9.45 1.93
N ASP A 144 -19.44 8.92 1.65
CA ASP A 144 -19.64 7.57 1.09
C ASP A 144 -19.07 7.54 -0.33
N VAL A 145 -18.00 6.78 -0.53
CA VAL A 145 -17.26 6.74 -1.79
C VAL A 145 -18.11 6.18 -2.94
N GLN A 146 -18.94 5.18 -2.66
CA GLN A 146 -19.81 4.59 -3.68
C GLN A 146 -20.88 5.59 -4.11
N LYS A 147 -21.56 6.25 -3.17
CA LYS A 147 -22.56 7.29 -3.49
C LYS A 147 -21.95 8.52 -4.16
N LYS A 148 -20.67 8.81 -3.91
CA LYS A 148 -19.97 9.92 -4.56
C LYS A 148 -19.69 9.65 -6.04
N LEU A 149 -19.40 8.40 -6.39
CA LEU A 149 -18.96 8.02 -7.74
C LEU A 149 -20.05 7.34 -8.58
N LEU A 150 -21.06 6.75 -7.94
CA LEU A 150 -22.14 6.00 -8.57
C LEU A 150 -23.50 6.64 -8.27
N THR A 151 -24.33 6.81 -9.28
CA THR A 151 -25.72 7.29 -9.12
C THR A 151 -26.57 6.29 -8.33
N HIS A 152 -26.33 4.99 -8.57
CA HIS A 152 -27.03 3.89 -7.90
C HIS A 152 -26.01 2.84 -7.45
N PRO A 153 -25.44 2.98 -6.24
CA PRO A 153 -24.55 1.97 -5.69
C PRO A 153 -25.24 0.60 -5.63
N PRO A 154 -24.56 -0.48 -6.05
CA PRO A 154 -25.14 -1.83 -5.99
C PRO A 154 -25.25 -2.32 -4.54
N ASN A 155 -26.15 -3.28 -4.33
CA ASN A 155 -26.23 -4.04 -3.09
C ASN A 155 -24.97 -4.88 -2.90
N THR A 156 -24.57 -5.10 -1.66
CA THR A 156 -23.35 -5.85 -1.29
C THR A 156 -23.67 -7.11 -0.51
N TYR A 157 -24.93 -7.31 -0.11
CA TYR A 157 -25.37 -8.48 0.64
C TYR A 157 -26.64 -9.05 0.01
N LYS A 158 -26.72 -10.38 -0.11
CA LYS A 158 -27.87 -11.07 -0.70
C LYS A 158 -28.25 -12.28 0.12
N ASN A 159 -29.53 -12.40 0.44
CA ASN A 159 -30.10 -13.59 1.04
C ASN A 159 -31.50 -13.87 0.49
N TYR A 160 -32.17 -14.90 1.01
CA TYR A 160 -33.52 -15.28 0.60
C TYR A 160 -34.60 -14.24 0.94
N HIS A 161 -34.32 -13.27 1.81
CA HIS A 161 -35.23 -12.18 2.20
C HIS A 161 -35.01 -10.89 1.40
N GLY A 162 -33.94 -10.79 0.61
CA GLY A 162 -33.67 -9.65 -0.25
C GLY A 162 -32.20 -9.31 -0.38
N GLU A 163 -31.97 -8.15 -1.00
CA GLU A 163 -30.65 -7.63 -1.29
C GLU A 163 -30.47 -6.25 -0.65
N PHE A 164 -29.32 -6.04 -0.01
CA PHE A 164 -29.05 -4.84 0.78
C PHE A 164 -27.63 -4.34 0.56
N ARG A 165 -27.40 -3.04 0.71
CA ARG A 165 -26.05 -2.47 0.74
C ARG A 165 -25.62 -2.29 2.18
N LEU A 166 -24.77 -3.20 2.67
CA LEU A 166 -24.33 -3.25 4.06
C LEU A 166 -22.85 -2.92 4.21
N ASP A 167 -22.09 -2.99 3.13
CA ASP A 167 -20.64 -2.79 3.11
C ASP A 167 -20.31 -1.43 2.50
N TYR A 168 -19.54 -0.63 3.22
CA TYR A 168 -19.27 0.75 2.85
C TYR A 168 -17.77 1.03 2.88
N ILE A 169 -17.36 1.98 2.04
CA ILE A 169 -16.08 2.67 2.16
C ILE A 169 -16.39 4.17 2.25
N TYR A 170 -16.07 4.78 3.40
CA TYR A 170 -16.08 6.22 3.57
C TYR A 170 -14.66 6.78 3.56
N ALA A 171 -14.52 7.99 3.04
CA ALA A 171 -13.24 8.69 3.00
C ALA A 171 -13.41 10.16 3.38
N ASN A 172 -12.39 10.77 3.98
CA ASN A 172 -12.44 12.18 4.34
C ASN A 172 -12.18 13.09 3.13
N ASN A 173 -12.65 14.35 3.20
CA ASN A 173 -12.56 15.31 2.09
C ASN A 173 -11.15 15.50 1.51
N LEU A 174 -10.08 15.28 2.29
CA LEU A 174 -8.69 15.46 1.83
C LEU A 174 -8.25 14.47 0.76
N ILE A 175 -8.95 13.34 0.59
CA ILE A 175 -8.56 12.27 -0.35
C ILE A 175 -9.59 12.02 -1.45
N LEU A 176 -10.81 12.57 -1.34
CA LEU A 176 -11.93 12.28 -2.24
C LEU A 176 -11.60 12.56 -3.71
N ASP A 177 -10.98 13.69 -4.02
CA ASP A 177 -10.62 14.06 -5.40
C ASP A 177 -9.54 13.16 -6.03
N ARG A 178 -8.92 12.29 -5.24
CA ARG A 178 -7.94 11.31 -5.68
C ARG A 178 -8.53 9.92 -5.86
N ILE A 179 -9.78 9.70 -5.44
CA ILE A 179 -10.48 8.44 -5.66
C ILE A 179 -11.02 8.45 -7.09
N ASN A 180 -10.58 7.50 -7.90
CA ASN A 180 -10.89 7.47 -9.33
C ASN A 180 -12.00 6.49 -9.68
N ASN A 181 -12.15 5.42 -8.91
CA ASN A 181 -13.17 4.42 -9.15
C ASN A 181 -13.55 3.67 -7.87
N THR A 182 -14.73 3.08 -7.88
CA THR A 182 -15.20 2.12 -6.89
C THR A 182 -16.07 1.07 -7.60
N ASP A 183 -16.05 -0.16 -7.09
CA ASP A 183 -16.75 -1.29 -7.71
C ASP A 183 -17.23 -2.27 -6.64
N VAL A 184 -18.13 -3.18 -7.03
CA VAL A 184 -18.55 -4.32 -6.23
C VAL A 184 -18.30 -5.59 -7.02
N ILE A 185 -17.34 -6.39 -6.55
CA ILE A 185 -16.87 -7.58 -7.24
C ILE A 185 -17.60 -8.80 -6.70
N THR A 186 -18.41 -9.41 -7.56
CA THR A 186 -18.92 -10.78 -7.42
C THR A 186 -17.88 -11.73 -8.04
N ASP A 187 -17.22 -12.56 -7.25
CA ASP A 187 -16.16 -13.46 -7.75
C ASP A 187 -16.43 -14.91 -7.37
N TYR A 188 -16.06 -15.83 -8.25
CA TYR A 188 -16.07 -17.28 -7.99
C TYR A 188 -14.95 -17.70 -7.03
N CYS A 189 -13.92 -16.86 -6.84
CA CYS A 189 -12.75 -17.17 -6.01
C CYS A 189 -13.06 -17.17 -4.50
N TYR A 190 -14.22 -16.71 -4.07
CA TYR A 190 -14.67 -16.78 -2.68
C TYR A 190 -16.18 -17.04 -2.60
N ALA A 191 -16.61 -17.77 -1.57
CA ALA A 191 -18.02 -18.01 -1.30
C ALA A 191 -18.46 -17.23 -0.06
N SER A 192 -19.34 -16.26 -0.26
CA SER A 192 -19.86 -15.35 0.77
C SER A 192 -21.25 -14.87 0.35
N ASP A 193 -22.10 -14.57 1.31
CA ASP A 193 -23.36 -13.84 1.12
C ASP A 193 -23.15 -12.32 0.95
N HIS A 194 -21.91 -11.86 1.13
CA HIS A 194 -21.45 -10.51 0.83
C HIS A 194 -20.52 -10.44 -0.39
N ASP A 195 -20.73 -9.43 -1.24
CA ASP A 195 -19.91 -9.04 -2.38
C ASP A 195 -18.80 -8.05 -1.95
N MET A 196 -17.61 -8.13 -2.58
CA MET A 196 -16.44 -7.33 -2.20
C MET A 196 -16.52 -5.90 -2.73
N VAL A 197 -16.50 -4.91 -1.83
CA VAL A 197 -16.43 -3.48 -2.21
C VAL A 197 -14.98 -3.06 -2.44
N VAL A 198 -14.72 -2.45 -3.59
CA VAL A 198 -13.38 -2.02 -4.02
C VAL A 198 -13.35 -0.51 -4.24
N MET A 199 -12.21 0.11 -3.91
CA MET A 199 -11.92 1.52 -4.16
C MET A 199 -10.51 1.65 -4.74
N HIS A 200 -10.38 2.46 -5.80
CA HIS A 200 -9.10 2.76 -6.45
C HIS A 200 -8.71 4.22 -6.25
N ILE A 201 -7.49 4.44 -5.75
CA ILE A 201 -6.93 5.76 -5.49
C ILE A 201 -5.76 6.03 -6.44
N LEU A 202 -5.73 7.22 -7.04
CA LEU A 202 -4.60 7.69 -7.84
C LEU A 202 -3.47 8.14 -6.92
N THR A 203 -2.35 7.42 -6.94
CA THR A 203 -1.23 7.65 -6.01
C THR A 203 -0.11 8.52 -6.56
N ASN A 204 -0.17 8.91 -7.84
CA ASN A 204 0.92 9.57 -8.59
C ASN A 204 1.49 10.86 -7.93
N ASP A 205 0.65 11.55 -7.17
CA ASP A 205 0.99 12.80 -6.46
C ASP A 205 0.69 12.74 -4.96
N LEU A 206 0.26 11.59 -4.43
CA LEU A 206 -0.32 11.48 -3.09
C LEU A 206 0.67 11.83 -1.97
N PHE A 207 1.96 11.64 -2.21
CA PHE A 207 3.03 11.88 -1.25
C PHE A 207 3.99 13.00 -1.67
N ARG A 208 3.58 13.87 -2.62
CA ARG A 208 4.42 15.00 -3.03
C ARG A 208 4.37 16.10 -1.98
N PRO A 209 5.51 16.63 -1.51
CA PRO A 209 5.46 17.83 -0.70
C PRO A 209 4.78 18.94 -1.51
N ASN A 210 3.76 19.59 -0.95
CA ASN A 210 3.21 20.82 -1.52
C ASN A 210 4.37 21.80 -1.69
N VAL A 211 4.74 22.10 -2.93
CA VAL A 211 5.81 23.04 -3.25
C VAL A 211 5.40 24.48 -2.92
N ASP A 212 4.11 24.71 -2.63
CA ASP A 212 3.53 26.04 -2.44
C ASP A 212 3.33 26.49 -0.97
N ARG A 213 3.92 25.81 0.02
CA ARG A 213 4.01 26.36 1.39
C ARG A 213 5.44 26.76 1.70
N THR A 214 5.68 28.05 1.45
CA THR A 214 6.79 28.86 1.90
C THR A 214 7.25 28.51 3.33
N ARG A 215 8.57 28.33 3.44
CA ARG A 215 9.43 28.55 4.62
C ARG A 215 8.67 28.82 5.93
N SER A 216 8.45 27.79 6.75
CA SER A 216 8.43 27.97 8.21
C SER A 216 9.60 27.21 8.80
N HIS A 217 10.47 27.98 9.45
CA HIS A 217 11.54 27.49 10.30
C HIS A 217 10.92 26.82 11.53
N ASP A 218 10.66 25.53 11.46
CA ASP A 218 10.48 24.71 12.67
C ASP A 218 11.61 23.68 12.73
N MET A 219 12.66 24.07 13.45
CA MET A 219 13.67 23.14 13.96
C MET A 219 13.04 22.27 15.05
N GLU A 220 12.32 21.22 14.66
CA GLU A 220 12.17 20.05 15.51
C GLU A 220 12.87 18.87 14.83
N GLN A 221 14.10 18.61 15.29
CA GLN A 221 14.85 17.41 14.95
C GLN A 221 14.08 16.18 15.45
N PRO A 222 13.62 15.26 14.57
CA PRO A 222 13.09 13.98 15.02
C PRO A 222 14.26 13.09 15.45
N THR A 223 14.31 12.77 16.74
CA THR A 223 15.17 11.73 17.29
C THR A 223 14.72 10.37 16.74
N ASN A 224 15.30 9.97 15.60
CA ASN A 224 15.16 8.64 15.02
C ASN A 224 15.72 7.57 15.98
N LYS A 225 14.91 7.04 16.90
CA LYS A 225 15.15 5.70 17.43
C LYS A 225 14.64 4.68 16.40
N LYS A 226 15.56 4.24 15.54
CA LYS A 226 15.41 3.06 14.67
C LYS A 226 15.17 1.83 15.56
N THR A 227 14.04 1.16 15.40
CA THR A 227 13.79 -0.14 16.03
C THR A 227 14.47 -1.26 15.23
N LEU A 228 15.40 -1.90 15.93
CA LEU A 228 16.24 -3.09 15.74
C LEU A 228 16.15 -4.10 14.56
N ASN A 229 15.21 -4.12 13.62
CA ASN A 229 15.06 -5.32 12.75
C ASN A 229 15.76 -5.31 11.37
N ASP A 230 16.35 -4.19 10.92
CA ASP A 230 16.93 -4.08 9.57
C ASP A 230 18.42 -4.45 9.43
N HIS A 231 18.97 -5.37 10.24
CA HIS A 231 20.43 -5.55 10.34
C HIS A 231 21.00 -6.90 9.91
N TYR A 232 20.35 -7.66 9.03
CA TYR A 232 20.78 -9.04 8.74
C TYR A 232 20.94 -9.34 7.23
N PHE A 233 22.18 -9.63 6.82
CA PHE A 233 22.48 -10.38 5.58
C PHE A 233 22.65 -11.85 5.95
N ILE A 234 21.75 -12.72 5.51
CA ILE A 234 22.00 -14.16 5.50
C ILE A 234 21.56 -14.65 4.11
N LYS A 235 22.54 -15.02 3.27
CA LYS A 235 22.31 -15.52 1.90
C LYS A 235 23.00 -16.86 1.61
N ASP A 236 23.71 -17.46 2.56
CA ASP A 236 24.35 -18.76 2.33
C ASP A 236 23.54 -19.92 2.95
N ASN A 237 23.33 -20.98 2.15
CA ASN A 237 22.59 -22.18 2.53
C ASN A 237 23.32 -23.01 3.61
N GLU A 238 24.64 -22.82 3.75
CA GLU A 238 25.47 -23.55 4.70
C GLU A 238 25.18 -23.12 6.15
N THR A 239 24.98 -21.82 6.38
CA THR A 239 24.66 -21.26 7.70
C THR A 239 23.23 -21.64 8.11
N TRP A 240 22.29 -21.69 7.16
CA TRP A 240 20.96 -22.25 7.40
C TRP A 240 20.99 -23.73 7.75
N SER A 241 21.82 -24.52 7.06
CA SER A 241 22.00 -25.95 7.37
C SER A 241 22.61 -26.15 8.76
N LYS A 242 23.60 -25.34 9.14
CA LYS A 242 24.18 -25.33 10.50
C LYS A 242 23.15 -24.92 11.56
N TYR A 243 22.29 -23.94 11.27
CA TYR A 243 21.21 -23.52 12.17
C TYR A 243 20.21 -24.67 12.38
N HIS A 244 19.75 -25.29 11.29
CA HIS A 244 18.83 -26.41 11.32
C HIS A 244 19.39 -27.61 12.09
N ASN A 245 20.65 -27.99 11.84
CA ASN A 245 21.30 -29.09 12.55
C ASN A 245 21.45 -28.81 14.06
N LYS A 246 21.77 -27.58 14.45
CA LYS A 246 21.83 -27.18 15.87
C LYS A 246 20.46 -27.23 16.53
N ILE A 247 19.38 -26.83 15.84
CA ILE A 247 18.01 -26.95 16.35
C ILE A 247 17.67 -28.42 16.60
N ASN A 248 17.86 -29.27 15.59
CA ASN A 248 17.52 -30.69 15.68
C ASN A 248 18.31 -31.38 16.79
N HIS A 249 19.62 -31.11 16.91
CA HIS A 249 20.43 -31.62 18.01
C HIS A 249 19.89 -31.19 19.37
N LYS A 250 19.53 -29.91 19.53
CA LYS A 250 19.05 -29.39 20.81
C LYS A 250 17.66 -29.93 21.19
N LEU A 251 16.75 -30.06 20.22
CA LEU A 251 15.42 -30.60 20.44
C LEU A 251 15.45 -32.09 20.81
N ASN A 252 16.49 -32.82 20.37
CA ASN A 252 16.70 -34.21 20.73
C ASN A 252 17.36 -34.41 22.10
N GLU A 253 17.70 -33.34 22.83
CA GLU A 253 18.25 -33.47 24.19
C GLU A 253 17.16 -33.94 25.16
N PRO A 254 17.43 -34.95 26.03
CA PRO A 254 16.42 -35.56 26.90
C PRO A 254 15.62 -34.58 27.77
N ARG A 255 16.25 -33.48 28.20
CA ARG A 255 15.60 -32.42 29.00
C ARG A 255 14.40 -31.76 28.32
N TYR A 256 14.35 -31.75 26.99
CA TYR A 256 13.24 -31.12 26.25
C TYR A 256 12.02 -32.05 26.16
N ASN A 257 12.19 -33.36 26.34
CA ASN A 257 11.06 -34.29 26.51
C ASN A 257 10.30 -34.02 27.82
N GLU A 258 10.96 -33.47 28.84
CA GLU A 258 10.32 -33.06 30.08
C GLU A 258 9.58 -31.71 29.96
N VAL A 259 10.06 -30.82 29.08
CA VAL A 259 9.47 -29.50 28.81
C VAL A 259 8.26 -29.62 27.87
N PHE A 260 8.41 -30.35 26.76
CA PHE A 260 7.39 -30.52 25.73
C PHE A 260 6.53 -31.75 25.99
N LYS A 261 5.64 -31.64 26.97
CA LYS A 261 4.66 -32.68 27.29
C LYS A 261 3.35 -32.42 26.59
N ASN A 262 2.74 -33.47 26.04
CA ASN A 262 1.37 -33.41 25.54
C ASN A 262 0.43 -32.98 26.65
N THR A 263 -0.24 -31.85 26.44
CA THR A 263 -1.15 -31.23 27.40
C THR A 263 -2.22 -30.45 26.67
N THR A 264 -3.41 -30.40 27.25
CA THR A 264 -4.52 -29.57 26.77
C THR A 264 -4.61 -28.23 27.52
N ASN A 265 -3.73 -28.01 28.51
CA ASN A 265 -3.68 -26.78 29.28
C ASN A 265 -3.02 -25.65 28.48
N THR A 266 -3.82 -24.65 28.08
CA THR A 266 -3.39 -23.50 27.27
C THR A 266 -2.23 -22.71 27.90
N HIS A 267 -2.18 -22.59 29.23
CA HIS A 267 -1.07 -21.90 29.90
C HIS A 267 0.24 -22.67 29.71
N THR A 268 0.21 -23.99 29.92
CA THR A 268 1.38 -24.86 29.69
C THR A 268 1.80 -24.86 28.23
N ILE A 269 0.86 -24.87 27.28
CA ILE A 269 1.14 -24.75 25.83
C ILE A 269 1.86 -23.43 25.52
N ASN A 270 1.39 -22.31 26.06
CA ASN A 270 2.02 -21.00 25.86
C ASN A 270 3.43 -20.95 26.47
N THR A 271 3.64 -21.51 27.65
CA THR A 271 4.96 -21.60 28.28
C THR A 271 5.92 -22.48 27.46
N GLN A 272 5.44 -23.60 26.91
CA GLN A 272 6.21 -24.45 26.00
C GLN A 272 6.57 -23.69 24.71
N ALA A 273 5.60 -23.00 24.10
CA ALA A 273 5.81 -22.22 22.88
C ALA A 273 6.82 -21.07 23.07
N GLU A 274 6.74 -20.35 24.18
CA GLU A 274 7.72 -19.30 24.52
C GLU A 274 9.12 -19.88 24.75
N THR A 275 9.21 -21.02 25.43
CA THR A 275 10.48 -21.72 25.65
C THR A 275 11.13 -22.16 24.34
N LEU A 276 10.32 -22.68 23.40
CA LEU A 276 10.75 -23.00 22.04
C LEU A 276 11.22 -21.74 21.29
N HIS A 277 10.45 -20.67 21.35
CA HIS A 277 10.76 -19.40 20.68
C HIS A 277 12.10 -18.80 21.14
N GLN A 278 12.30 -18.70 22.46
CA GLN A 278 13.54 -18.17 23.04
C GLN A 278 14.76 -19.03 22.68
N MET A 279 14.60 -20.36 22.68
CA MET A 279 15.66 -21.27 22.25
C MET A 279 16.04 -21.02 20.78
N LEU A 280 15.06 -20.94 19.88
CA LEU A 280 15.29 -20.72 18.45
C LEU A 280 16.04 -19.40 18.18
N ILE A 281 15.67 -18.34 18.91
CA ILE A 281 16.34 -17.03 18.84
C ILE A 281 17.79 -17.12 19.32
N LYS A 282 18.04 -17.84 20.42
CA LYS A 282 19.40 -18.01 20.96
C LYS A 282 20.31 -18.71 19.96
N ILE A 283 19.86 -19.85 19.41
CA ILE A 283 20.62 -20.60 18.39
C ILE A 283 20.86 -19.74 17.14
N ALA A 284 19.88 -18.90 16.76
CA ALA A 284 20.00 -18.02 15.61
C ALA A 284 21.09 -16.96 15.82
N LYS A 285 21.10 -16.30 16.98
CA LYS A 285 22.14 -15.32 17.34
C LYS A 285 23.54 -15.94 17.38
N ASP A 286 23.66 -17.19 17.84
CA ASP A 286 24.93 -17.90 17.91
C ASP A 286 25.40 -18.43 16.53
N THR A 287 24.51 -18.55 15.56
CA THR A 287 24.81 -19.15 14.25
C THR A 287 25.00 -18.09 13.17
N PHE A 288 24.26 -16.98 13.21
CA PHE A 288 24.34 -15.93 12.22
C PHE A 288 25.31 -14.82 12.64
N LYS A 289 26.36 -14.55 11.83
CA LYS A 289 27.24 -13.39 12.04
C LYS A 289 26.59 -12.11 11.50
N ILE A 290 26.14 -11.26 12.41
CA ILE A 290 25.36 -10.06 12.11
C ILE A 290 26.31 -8.89 11.76
N LYS A 291 26.39 -8.50 10.48
CA LYS A 291 27.02 -7.22 10.06
C LYS A 291 25.95 -6.14 9.86
N LYS A 292 26.05 -5.04 10.62
CA LYS A 292 25.15 -3.87 10.49
C LYS A 292 25.31 -3.19 9.13
N PHE A 293 24.19 -2.97 8.42
CA PHE A 293 24.15 -2.25 7.14
C PHE A 293 24.39 -0.74 7.32
N LYS A 294 25.13 -0.12 6.40
CA LYS A 294 25.13 1.34 6.21
C LYS A 294 24.31 1.64 4.95
N PRO A 295 23.23 2.44 5.03
CA PRO A 295 22.44 2.78 3.85
C PRO A 295 23.26 3.61 2.87
N GLN A 296 23.17 3.25 1.59
CA GLN A 296 23.75 3.98 0.47
C GLN A 296 22.73 5.05 0.02
N ASP A 297 23.17 6.30 -0.07
CA ASP A 297 22.31 7.46 -0.38
C ASP A 297 21.80 7.41 -1.83
N ARG A 298 20.49 7.65 -2.04
CA ARG A 298 19.84 7.71 -3.37
C ARG A 298 20.20 8.96 -4.20
N ASN A 299 21.24 9.70 -3.81
CA ASN A 299 21.68 10.92 -4.49
C ASN A 299 22.76 10.67 -5.55
N GLU A 300 23.08 9.42 -5.88
CA GLU A 300 24.20 9.10 -6.78
C GLU A 300 23.84 9.08 -8.28
N GLU A 301 22.55 9.03 -8.66
CA GLU A 301 22.19 8.99 -10.09
C GLU A 301 22.20 10.39 -10.76
N PRO A 302 22.91 10.56 -11.90
CA PRO A 302 22.92 11.79 -12.68
C PRO A 302 21.52 12.28 -13.05
N LEU A 303 21.37 13.61 -13.14
CA LEU A 303 20.11 14.26 -13.50
C LEU A 303 19.52 13.72 -14.81
N LEU A 304 20.38 13.48 -15.82
CA LEU A 304 19.96 12.96 -17.12
C LEU A 304 19.27 11.59 -17.01
N ILE A 305 19.85 10.66 -16.25
CA ILE A 305 19.28 9.31 -16.04
C ILE A 305 17.95 9.40 -15.30
N ARG A 306 17.85 10.29 -14.30
CA ARG A 306 16.60 10.56 -13.57
C ARG A 306 15.51 11.11 -14.48
N GLN A 307 15.84 12.03 -15.39
CA GLN A 307 14.88 12.58 -16.36
C GLN A 307 14.35 11.51 -17.32
N ILE A 308 15.22 10.61 -17.81
CA ILE A 308 14.82 9.50 -18.69
C ILE A 308 13.95 8.49 -17.93
N SER A 309 14.31 8.16 -16.68
CA SER A 309 13.51 7.29 -15.80
C SER A 309 12.09 7.83 -15.57
N ASN A 310 11.96 9.14 -15.37
CA ASN A 310 10.66 9.80 -15.23
C ASN A 310 9.85 9.76 -16.54
N ALA A 311 10.50 9.92 -17.70
CA ALA A 311 9.85 9.78 -19.01
C ALA A 311 9.31 8.36 -19.22
N LYS A 312 10.11 7.34 -18.89
CA LYS A 312 9.72 5.93 -18.93
C LYS A 312 8.45 5.68 -18.13
N LYS A 313 8.43 6.14 -16.87
CA LYS A 313 7.26 5.98 -15.99
C LYS A 313 6.00 6.61 -16.57
N LYS A 314 6.09 7.84 -17.10
CA LYS A 314 4.95 8.55 -17.70
C LYS A 314 4.33 7.78 -18.88
N ILE A 315 5.14 7.26 -19.78
CA ILE A 315 4.63 6.46 -20.92
C ILE A 315 4.09 5.11 -20.45
N GLY A 316 4.74 4.47 -19.47
CA GLY A 316 4.20 3.24 -18.86
C GLY A 316 2.79 3.43 -18.28
N THR A 317 2.53 4.57 -17.62
CA THR A 317 1.19 4.91 -17.12
C THR A 317 0.18 5.08 -18.25
N LEU A 318 0.56 5.74 -19.36
CA LEU A 318 -0.30 5.91 -20.54
C LEU A 318 -0.67 4.57 -21.19
N ILE A 319 0.30 3.67 -21.36
CA ILE A 319 0.05 2.32 -21.89
C ILE A 319 -0.92 1.56 -20.98
N HIS A 320 -0.74 1.70 -19.66
CA HIS A 320 -1.63 1.07 -18.69
C HIS A 320 -3.05 1.65 -18.79
N HIS A 321 -3.21 2.97 -18.90
CA HIS A 321 -4.51 3.61 -19.15
C HIS A 321 -5.19 3.01 -20.38
N PHE A 322 -4.51 2.91 -21.51
CA PHE A 322 -5.10 2.33 -22.74
C PHE A 322 -5.47 0.85 -22.60
N LYS A 323 -4.71 0.07 -21.82
CA LYS A 323 -5.05 -1.34 -21.54
C LYS A 323 -6.30 -1.48 -20.66
N PHE A 324 -6.45 -0.62 -19.66
CA PHE A 324 -7.50 -0.76 -18.64
C PHE A 324 -8.76 0.05 -18.95
N PHE A 325 -8.66 1.21 -19.61
CA PHE A 325 -9.80 2.02 -20.01
C PHE A 325 -10.78 1.23 -20.87
N VAL A 326 -10.26 0.51 -21.86
CA VAL A 326 -11.06 -0.36 -22.72
C VAL A 326 -11.65 -1.54 -21.95
N LYS A 327 -10.85 -2.17 -21.08
CA LYS A 327 -11.29 -3.34 -20.30
C LYS A 327 -12.41 -2.99 -19.29
N LEU A 328 -12.35 -1.82 -18.67
CA LEU A 328 -13.35 -1.33 -17.72
C LEU A 328 -14.70 -0.99 -18.38
N HIS A 329 -14.70 -0.67 -19.68
CA HIS A 329 -15.91 -0.35 -20.43
C HIS A 329 -16.45 -1.51 -21.28
N ILE A 330 -15.69 -2.61 -21.46
CA ILE A 330 -16.15 -3.89 -22.06
C ILE A 330 -16.89 -4.77 -21.05
N LEU A 331 -16.49 -4.74 -19.77
CA LEU A 331 -17.06 -5.60 -18.72
C LEU A 331 -18.60 -5.54 -18.57
N PRO A 332 -19.30 -4.43 -18.86
CA PRO A 332 -20.77 -4.42 -18.83
C PRO A 332 -21.46 -5.12 -19.99
N THR A 333 -20.78 -5.34 -21.13
CA THR A 333 -21.42 -5.75 -22.39
C THR A 333 -20.95 -7.10 -22.95
N ASP A 334 -19.85 -7.66 -22.46
CA ASP A 334 -19.28 -8.92 -22.97
C ASP A 334 -19.45 -10.08 -21.97
N LEU A 335 -20.56 -10.81 -22.08
CA LEU A 335 -20.85 -12.02 -21.28
C LEU A 335 -19.83 -13.16 -21.51
N HIS A 336 -19.01 -13.08 -22.57
CA HIS A 336 -18.13 -14.16 -23.03
C HIS A 336 -16.65 -13.80 -23.06
N ASN A 337 -16.26 -12.60 -22.61
CA ASN A 337 -14.86 -12.17 -22.43
C ASN A 337 -14.02 -12.36 -23.71
N THR A 338 -14.60 -12.03 -24.85
CA THR A 338 -14.06 -12.26 -26.19
C THR A 338 -12.94 -11.29 -26.58
N ASN A 339 -12.59 -10.32 -25.72
CA ASN A 339 -11.60 -9.25 -25.96
C ASN A 339 -11.92 -8.37 -27.20
N THR A 340 -13.13 -8.43 -27.75
CA THR A 340 -13.54 -7.54 -28.84
C THR A 340 -13.87 -6.15 -28.31
N LEU A 341 -13.42 -5.10 -29.02
CA LEU A 341 -13.74 -3.72 -28.68
C LEU A 341 -15.27 -3.49 -28.76
N PRO A 342 -15.89 -2.76 -27.83
CA PRO A 342 -17.29 -2.40 -27.91
C PRO A 342 -17.54 -1.59 -29.19
N PRO A 343 -18.64 -1.84 -29.93
CA PRO A 343 -18.97 -1.09 -31.14
C PRO A 343 -19.30 0.39 -30.89
N ASP A 344 -19.48 0.81 -29.62
CA ASP A 344 -19.79 2.18 -29.21
C ASP A 344 -18.68 2.85 -28.37
N LEU A 345 -17.43 2.43 -28.57
CA LEU A 345 -16.25 2.91 -27.83
C LEU A 345 -16.10 4.45 -27.81
N ASP A 346 -16.53 5.12 -28.88
CA ASP A 346 -16.53 6.58 -29.01
C ASP A 346 -17.36 7.29 -27.93
N LYS A 347 -18.44 6.67 -27.44
CA LYS A 347 -19.26 7.21 -26.33
C LYS A 347 -18.54 7.18 -24.99
N TYR A 348 -17.48 6.37 -24.87
CA TYR A 348 -16.66 6.30 -23.67
C TYR A 348 -15.48 7.27 -23.76
N TYR A 349 -14.85 7.39 -24.94
CA TYR A 349 -13.75 8.34 -25.14
C TYR A 349 -14.15 9.80 -24.97
N CYS A 350 -15.40 10.17 -25.25
CA CYS A 350 -15.87 11.53 -24.96
C CYS A 350 -15.84 11.89 -23.45
N LYS A 351 -15.72 10.89 -22.57
CA LYS A 351 -15.56 11.06 -21.12
C LYS A 351 -14.10 10.88 -20.66
N ASP A 352 -13.17 10.56 -21.56
CA ASP A 352 -11.77 10.36 -21.21
C ASP A 352 -11.13 11.69 -20.81
N LYS A 353 -10.65 11.76 -19.56
CA LYS A 353 -9.93 12.93 -19.04
C LYS A 353 -8.42 12.81 -19.23
N PHE A 354 -7.93 11.71 -19.79
CA PHE A 354 -6.50 11.45 -19.94
C PHE A 354 -5.96 11.96 -21.28
N TRP A 355 -6.66 11.70 -22.38
CA TRP A 355 -6.29 12.09 -23.75
C TRP A 355 -6.66 13.54 -24.07
N THR A 356 -6.07 14.47 -23.32
CA THR A 356 -6.28 15.92 -23.48
C THR A 356 -5.25 16.54 -24.41
N GLU A 357 -5.53 17.72 -24.95
CA GLU A 357 -4.57 18.52 -25.74
C GLU A 357 -3.25 18.73 -24.99
N GLN A 358 -3.30 18.90 -23.67
CA GLN A 358 -2.10 19.03 -22.83
C GLN A 358 -1.29 17.74 -22.78
N ALA A 359 -1.95 16.57 -22.71
CA ALA A 359 -1.29 15.27 -22.74
C ALA A 359 -0.64 15.02 -24.10
N ILE A 360 -1.34 15.36 -25.18
CA ILE A 360 -0.85 15.27 -26.57
C ILE A 360 0.36 16.18 -26.77
N THR A 361 0.30 17.42 -26.30
CA THR A 361 1.44 18.37 -26.36
C THR A 361 2.66 17.80 -25.63
N LYS A 362 2.47 17.25 -24.42
CA LYS A 362 3.55 16.62 -23.66
C LYS A 362 4.10 15.38 -24.38
N LEU A 363 3.25 14.57 -24.99
CA LEU A 363 3.62 13.41 -25.78
C LEU A 363 4.42 13.80 -27.03
N THR A 364 4.01 14.83 -27.74
CA THR A 364 4.73 15.37 -28.91
C THR A 364 6.10 15.89 -28.53
N ILE A 365 6.22 16.66 -27.44
CA ILE A 365 7.52 17.13 -26.92
C ILE A 365 8.41 15.94 -26.54
N LEU A 366 7.84 14.93 -25.87
CA LEU A 366 8.59 13.73 -25.48
C LEU A 366 9.03 12.93 -26.70
N SER A 367 8.16 12.77 -27.70
CA SER A 367 8.45 12.03 -28.93
C SER A 367 9.61 12.69 -29.68
N LYS A 368 9.59 14.02 -29.81
CA LYS A 368 10.73 14.79 -30.35
C LYS A 368 12.02 14.57 -29.55
N LYS A 369 11.95 14.58 -28.21
CA LYS A 369 13.12 14.35 -27.34
C LYS A 369 13.78 12.99 -27.59
N PHE A 370 13.01 11.97 -27.95
CA PHE A 370 13.50 10.61 -28.22
C PHE A 370 13.56 10.28 -29.72
N ASN A 371 13.55 11.28 -30.60
CA ASN A 371 13.55 11.12 -32.06
C ASN A 371 12.50 10.11 -32.56
N PHE A 372 11.34 10.09 -31.91
CA PHE A 372 10.24 9.21 -32.25
C PHE A 372 9.27 9.95 -33.17
N THR A 373 9.18 9.49 -34.42
CA THR A 373 8.33 10.10 -35.45
C THR A 373 6.94 9.49 -35.40
N TYR A 374 6.01 10.20 -34.79
CA TYR A 374 4.59 9.86 -34.83
C TYR A 374 3.75 11.11 -34.56
N SER A 375 2.67 11.28 -35.32
CA SER A 375 1.71 12.37 -35.12
C SER A 375 0.57 11.87 -34.26
N TRP A 376 0.51 12.33 -33.01
CA TRP A 376 -0.53 11.92 -32.08
C TRP A 376 -1.89 12.52 -32.49
N PRO A 377 -2.95 11.72 -32.64
CA PRO A 377 -4.26 12.23 -33.01
C PRO A 377 -4.89 13.05 -31.88
N ASN A 378 -5.57 14.14 -32.24
CA ASN A 378 -6.24 15.04 -31.29
C ASN A 378 -7.47 14.44 -30.61
N ILE A 379 -8.07 13.43 -31.24
CA ILE A 379 -9.28 12.78 -30.78
C ILE A 379 -8.99 11.29 -30.68
N LEU A 380 -9.43 10.66 -29.61
CA LEU A 380 -9.35 9.22 -29.39
C LEU A 380 -10.66 8.57 -29.85
N ASN A 381 -10.59 7.57 -30.73
CA ASN A 381 -11.73 6.82 -31.24
C ASN A 381 -11.39 5.34 -31.43
N ASP A 382 -12.40 4.54 -31.74
CA ASP A 382 -12.27 3.10 -32.04
C ASP A 382 -11.23 2.79 -33.14
N GLN A 383 -11.20 3.60 -34.19
CA GLN A 383 -10.32 3.42 -35.36
C GLN A 383 -8.84 3.65 -35.03
N ASN A 384 -8.52 4.55 -34.09
CA ASN A 384 -7.14 4.92 -33.79
C ASN A 384 -6.60 4.34 -32.48
N HIS A 385 -7.45 3.78 -31.61
CA HIS A 385 -7.04 3.22 -30.32
C HIS A 385 -5.88 2.20 -30.45
N GLY A 386 -6.04 1.24 -31.37
CA GLY A 386 -5.07 0.16 -31.58
C GLY A 386 -3.70 0.70 -32.01
N ASP A 387 -3.68 1.67 -32.94
CA ASP A 387 -2.45 2.31 -33.38
C ASP A 387 -1.83 3.13 -32.24
N ILE A 388 -2.57 4.00 -31.55
CA ILE A 388 -2.04 4.80 -30.43
C ILE A 388 -1.37 3.90 -29.37
N LYS A 389 -2.01 2.79 -28.99
CA LYS A 389 -1.47 1.83 -28.03
C LYS A 389 -0.16 1.20 -28.52
N LEU A 390 -0.11 0.81 -29.79
CA LEU A 390 1.10 0.27 -30.43
C LEU A 390 2.22 1.31 -30.41
N GLN A 391 1.93 2.56 -30.75
CA GLN A 391 2.91 3.64 -30.87
C GLN A 391 3.42 4.09 -29.50
N LEU A 392 2.57 4.13 -28.48
CA LEU A 392 2.99 4.34 -27.08
C LEU A 392 3.96 3.24 -26.62
N THR A 393 3.69 1.99 -27.00
CA THR A 393 4.57 0.85 -26.69
C THR A 393 5.93 1.00 -27.37
N LYS A 394 5.96 1.33 -28.66
CA LYS A 394 7.21 1.61 -29.40
C LYS A 394 7.98 2.80 -28.81
N LEU A 395 7.31 3.88 -28.43
CA LEU A 395 7.94 5.01 -27.76
C LEU A 395 8.54 4.59 -26.40
N HIS A 396 7.84 3.78 -25.62
CA HIS A 396 8.34 3.25 -24.36
C HIS A 396 9.60 2.40 -24.53
N GLU A 397 9.65 1.56 -25.56
CA GLU A 397 10.84 0.78 -25.91
C GLU A 397 12.03 1.67 -26.28
N SER A 398 11.82 2.71 -27.08
CA SER A 398 12.86 3.70 -27.42
C SER A 398 13.40 4.39 -26.18
N ILE A 399 12.53 4.81 -25.25
CA ILE A 399 12.94 5.41 -23.98
C ILE A 399 13.74 4.41 -23.12
N ASN A 400 13.34 3.14 -23.09
CA ASN A 400 14.07 2.09 -22.37
C ASN A 400 15.47 1.86 -22.92
N LYS A 401 15.62 1.85 -24.25
CA LYS A 401 16.93 1.74 -24.91
C LYS A 401 17.83 2.91 -24.52
N GLU A 402 17.31 4.13 -24.55
CA GLU A 402 18.09 5.32 -24.18
C GLU A 402 18.43 5.35 -22.67
N TYR A 403 17.52 4.89 -21.81
CA TYR A 403 17.79 4.73 -20.38
C TYR A 403 18.96 3.75 -20.13
N ALA A 404 18.92 2.58 -20.76
CA ALA A 404 19.98 1.59 -20.63
C ALA A 404 21.32 2.15 -21.15
N ARG A 405 21.30 2.85 -22.29
CA ARG A 405 22.49 3.50 -22.85
C ARG A 405 23.08 4.55 -21.92
N ALA A 406 22.26 5.44 -21.36
CA ALA A 406 22.71 6.49 -20.45
C ALA A 406 23.28 5.92 -19.15
N THR A 407 22.63 4.91 -18.57
CA THR A 407 23.09 4.22 -17.37
C THR A 407 24.41 3.48 -17.61
N ASN A 408 24.52 2.75 -18.72
CA ASN A 408 25.77 2.06 -19.08
C ASN A 408 26.92 3.05 -19.30
N LYS A 409 26.67 4.16 -20.00
CA LYS A 409 27.67 5.23 -20.20
C LYS A 409 28.13 5.83 -18.87
N HIS A 410 27.21 6.08 -17.94
CA HIS A 410 27.55 6.60 -16.63
C HIS A 410 28.36 5.60 -15.80
N ASN A 411 27.95 4.32 -15.80
CA ASN A 411 28.69 3.27 -15.10
C ASN A 411 30.10 3.12 -15.65
N LEU A 412 30.27 3.11 -16.98
CA LEU A 412 31.58 3.06 -17.62
C LEU A 412 32.45 4.28 -17.26
N HIS A 413 31.87 5.48 -17.28
CA HIS A 413 32.58 6.69 -16.86
C HIS A 413 33.04 6.61 -15.40
N ASN A 414 32.19 6.13 -14.49
CA ASN A 414 32.56 5.95 -13.09
C ASN A 414 33.68 4.91 -12.94
N ILE A 415 33.59 3.78 -13.65
CA ILE A 415 34.65 2.75 -13.65
C ILE A 415 35.97 3.36 -14.09
N ASN A 416 36.00 4.07 -15.23
CA ASN A 416 37.21 4.72 -15.73
C ASN A 416 37.76 5.75 -14.75
N LYS A 417 36.90 6.60 -14.17
CA LYS A 417 37.28 7.57 -13.14
C LYS A 417 37.93 6.90 -11.93
N TYR A 418 37.41 5.76 -11.47
CA TYR A 418 38.01 5.02 -10.36
C TYR A 418 39.33 4.34 -10.75
N ILE A 419 39.47 3.88 -12.00
CA ILE A 419 40.74 3.34 -12.53
C ILE A 419 41.81 4.45 -12.58
N GLU A 420 41.51 5.59 -13.20
CA GLU A 420 42.41 6.74 -13.30
C GLU A 420 42.85 7.23 -11.92
N ARG A 421 41.89 7.35 -10.99
CA ARG A 421 42.20 7.73 -9.60
C ARG A 421 43.13 6.72 -8.92
N ARG A 422 42.95 5.41 -9.16
CA ARG A 422 43.85 4.37 -8.62
C ARG A 422 45.23 4.42 -9.25
N GLN A 423 45.35 4.73 -10.55
CA GLN A 423 46.63 4.94 -11.21
C GLN A 423 47.36 6.17 -10.66
N GLN A 424 46.64 7.26 -10.43
CA GLN A 424 47.19 8.45 -9.78
C GLN A 424 47.60 8.17 -8.34
N ASP A 425 46.76 7.47 -7.56
CA ASP A 425 47.08 7.06 -6.20
C ASP A 425 48.26 6.04 -6.17
N PHE A 426 48.44 5.21 -7.19
CA PHE A 426 49.63 4.33 -7.31
C PHE A 426 50.93 5.13 -7.36
N ASN A 427 50.94 6.21 -8.14
CA ASN A 427 52.13 7.05 -8.30
C ASN A 427 52.35 7.97 -7.09
N ASN A 428 51.27 8.52 -6.50
CA ASN A 428 51.35 9.63 -5.57
C ASN A 428 50.95 9.30 -4.12
N ASN A 429 50.23 8.19 -3.88
CA ASN A 429 49.72 7.81 -2.56
C ASN A 429 49.36 6.31 -2.47
N GLN A 430 50.38 5.45 -2.50
CA GLN A 430 50.23 4.00 -2.52
C GLN A 430 49.40 3.47 -1.35
N THR A 431 49.48 4.10 -0.18
CA THR A 431 48.67 3.77 1.00
C THR A 431 47.18 3.97 0.76
N ARG A 432 46.78 5.05 0.07
CA ARG A 432 45.38 5.30 -0.29
C ARG A 432 44.88 4.31 -1.34
N MET A 433 45.73 3.97 -2.32
CA MET A 433 45.43 2.95 -3.34
C MET A 433 45.20 1.58 -2.69
N LEU A 434 46.11 1.13 -1.82
CA LEU A 434 46.00 -0.13 -1.08
C LEU A 434 44.74 -0.16 -0.20
N ASN A 435 44.44 0.94 0.50
CA ASN A 435 43.22 1.03 1.30
C ASN A 435 41.95 1.00 0.45
N SER A 436 41.97 1.57 -0.76
CA SER A 436 40.84 1.48 -1.70
C SER A 436 40.64 0.09 -2.28
N ILE A 437 41.72 -0.67 -2.56
CA ILE A 437 41.65 -2.04 -3.08
C ILE A 437 41.15 -3.00 -1.99
N LEU A 438 41.61 -2.79 -0.76
CA LEU A 438 41.32 -3.68 0.37
C LEU A 438 40.07 -3.26 1.16
N GLU A 439 39.30 -2.27 0.67
CA GLU A 439 38.14 -1.67 1.35
C GLU A 439 38.42 -1.22 2.80
N ARG A 440 39.67 -0.84 3.10
CA ARG A 440 40.10 -0.47 4.45
C ARG A 440 39.76 0.99 4.72
N LYS A 441 39.10 1.26 5.86
CA LYS A 441 38.93 2.63 6.34
C LYS A 441 40.25 3.13 6.93
N PRO A 442 40.70 4.36 6.58
CA PRO A 442 41.89 4.94 7.20
C PRO A 442 41.69 5.05 8.71
N LYS A 443 42.65 4.58 9.50
CA LYS A 443 42.65 4.78 10.95
C LYS A 443 42.86 6.27 11.22
N LYS A 444 41.89 6.94 11.85
CA LYS A 444 42.12 8.27 12.43
C LYS A 444 43.04 8.07 13.64
N LEU A 445 44.23 8.66 13.60
CA LEU A 445 45.06 8.82 14.79
C LEU A 445 44.30 9.74 15.75
N GLN A 446 43.91 9.23 16.91
CA GLN A 446 43.50 10.08 18.03
C GLN A 446 44.79 10.66 18.61
N SER A 447 45.01 11.95 18.41
CA SER A 447 46.02 12.70 19.15
C SER A 447 45.53 12.84 20.59
N THR A 448 46.11 12.06 21.50
CA THR A 448 46.07 12.38 22.92
C THR A 448 46.97 13.57 23.17
N VAL A 449 46.36 14.70 23.56
CA VAL A 449 47.00 15.74 24.37
C VAL A 449 46.27 15.74 25.70
#